data_AF-A0A2H3A792-F1
#
_entry.id   AF-A0A2H3A792-F1
#
_cell.length_a   1.000
_cell.length_b   1.000
_cell.length_c   1.000
_cell.angle_alpha   90.00
_cell.angle_beta   90.00
_cell.angle_gamma   90.00
#
_symmetry.space_group_name_H-M   'P 1'
#
loop_
_entity.id
_entity.type
_entity.pdbx_description
1 polymer ?
#
loop_
_entity_poly.entity_id
_entity_poly.type
_entity_poly.pdbx_seq_one_letter_code
_entity_poly.pdbx_strand_id
1 'polypeptide(L)'
;MREMLLASDLALAKEDTLREAIGEESPDLVNRAEFHVATRDVPSTAAEMSALQAVSQDDGVALPEEPIGAPQNSTSEPQDSVCELQNSICESEESLFVKDADAMEIDLPLPPPPPARTKRKRAPVAPMAPESQGDETPEHLVAALHAMIKNADPESFLAKQVDITALILRLKHLQDHQPPKVSFTPVIAASRRTRLEAALELPLVIADICAIPPLSWATYRKKLLRFSETESVSNMSFAERLYKVTEIVYMPEELDALPKEDFKRLEAVVRICTTAAQALTVDGEESADELGERWVRAKTKDLEFFKKMFASIRGTFRASLGEGEDVEMPWEKKSEHDGLGQ
;
A
#
# COMPACT_ATOMS: atom_id res chain seq x y z
N MET A 1 30.78 -8.83 6.04
CA MET A 1 31.67 -8.70 4.86
C MET A 1 31.89 -10.04 4.17
N ARG A 2 32.34 -11.10 4.88
CA ARG A 2 32.41 -12.48 4.32
C ARG A 2 31.07 -13.00 3.77
N GLU A 3 29.98 -12.74 4.47
CA GLU A 3 28.64 -13.18 4.01
C GLU A 3 28.10 -12.38 2.83
N MET A 4 28.49 -11.11 2.67
CA MET A 4 28.17 -10.33 1.47
C MET A 4 28.96 -10.83 0.25
N LEU A 5 30.21 -11.25 0.43
CA LEU A 5 31.01 -11.85 -0.64
C LEU A 5 30.41 -13.20 -1.09
N LEU A 6 29.97 -14.03 -0.14
CA LEU A 6 29.28 -15.30 -0.46
C LEU A 6 27.95 -15.08 -1.18
N ALA A 7 27.19 -14.03 -0.85
CA ALA A 7 25.96 -13.69 -1.55
C ALA A 7 26.21 -13.17 -2.98
N SER A 8 27.31 -12.44 -3.21
CA SER A 8 27.70 -11.94 -4.54
C SER A 8 28.19 -13.06 -5.46
N ASP A 9 28.95 -14.03 -4.93
CA ASP A 9 29.43 -15.18 -5.71
C ASP A 9 28.28 -16.11 -6.09
N LEU A 10 27.26 -16.25 -5.22
CA LEU A 10 26.05 -17.02 -5.52
C LEU A 10 25.15 -16.36 -6.57
N ALA A 11 25.16 -15.02 -6.64
CA ALA A 11 24.42 -14.26 -7.65
C ALA A 11 25.06 -14.39 -9.05
N LEU A 12 26.39 -14.32 -9.13
CA LEU A 12 27.13 -14.52 -10.39
C LEU A 12 26.97 -15.94 -10.94
N ALA A 13 26.96 -16.96 -10.07
CA ALA A 13 26.74 -18.35 -10.50
C ALA A 13 25.32 -18.59 -11.09
N LYS A 14 24.32 -17.79 -10.68
CA LYS A 14 22.95 -17.89 -11.22
C LYS A 14 22.79 -17.20 -12.58
N GLU A 15 23.57 -16.17 -12.88
CA GLU A 15 23.54 -15.50 -14.19
C GLU A 15 24.14 -16.37 -15.30
N ASP A 16 25.23 -17.09 -15.02
CA ASP A 16 25.84 -17.99 -16.00
C ASP A 16 24.93 -19.19 -16.31
N THR A 17 24.20 -19.70 -15.32
CA THR A 17 23.23 -20.80 -15.52
C THR A 17 22.02 -20.34 -16.36
N LEU A 18 21.63 -19.06 -16.29
CA LEU A 18 20.54 -18.50 -17.10
C LEU A 18 20.97 -18.21 -18.54
N ARG A 19 22.24 -17.87 -18.78
CA ARG A 19 22.78 -17.71 -20.14
C ARG A 19 22.91 -19.02 -20.89
N GLU A 20 23.14 -20.14 -20.20
CA GLU A 20 23.22 -21.46 -20.83
C GLU A 20 21.83 -22.05 -21.14
N ALA A 21 20.78 -21.60 -20.43
CA ALA A 21 19.40 -22.03 -20.66
C ALA A 21 18.70 -21.32 -21.82
N ILE A 22 19.18 -20.13 -22.22
CA ILE A 22 18.67 -19.38 -23.36
C ILE A 22 19.56 -19.71 -24.55
N GLY A 23 19.28 -20.85 -25.18
CA GLY A 23 19.97 -21.29 -26.39
C GLY A 23 19.96 -20.19 -27.46
N GLU A 24 21.13 -19.98 -28.07
CA GLU A 24 21.32 -19.09 -29.23
C GLU A 24 20.38 -19.49 -30.37
N GLU A 25 19.22 -18.83 -30.49
CA GLU A 25 18.44 -18.86 -31.72
C GLU A 25 19.00 -17.83 -32.72
N SER A 26 19.54 -18.39 -33.80
CA SER A 26 20.11 -17.73 -34.97
C SER A 26 19.10 -16.78 -35.65
N PRO A 27 19.48 -15.55 -36.03
CA PRO A 27 18.59 -14.63 -36.73
C PRO A 27 18.75 -14.81 -38.24
N ASP A 28 18.02 -15.74 -38.82
CA ASP A 28 17.75 -15.75 -40.26
C ASP A 28 16.31 -16.18 -40.49
N LEU A 29 15.62 -15.46 -41.38
CA LEU A 29 14.23 -15.62 -41.83
C LEU A 29 13.17 -14.72 -41.16
N VAL A 30 13.22 -13.41 -41.46
CA VAL A 30 11.99 -12.63 -41.63
C VAL A 30 12.08 -11.83 -42.93
N ASN A 31 11.71 -12.49 -44.02
CA ASN A 31 11.28 -11.83 -45.24
C ASN A 31 9.95 -12.47 -45.65
N ARG A 32 9.00 -11.61 -46.05
CA ARG A 32 7.78 -11.90 -46.81
C ARG A 32 6.47 -12.06 -46.02
N ALA A 33 5.80 -10.94 -45.83
CA ALA A 33 4.34 -10.86 -45.90
C ALA A 33 3.92 -9.54 -46.55
N GLU A 34 3.67 -9.60 -47.86
CA GLU A 34 2.96 -8.58 -48.62
C GLU A 34 1.50 -8.55 -48.13
N PHE A 35 1.04 -7.43 -47.59
CA PHE A 35 -0.39 -7.22 -47.31
C PHE A 35 -1.00 -6.34 -48.40
N HIS A 36 -1.89 -6.97 -49.17
CA HIS A 36 -2.75 -6.32 -50.15
C HIS A 36 -3.71 -5.34 -49.47
N VAL A 37 -3.66 -4.08 -49.91
CA VAL A 37 -4.67 -3.05 -49.64
C VAL A 37 -5.91 -3.36 -50.47
N ALA A 38 -7.03 -3.63 -49.80
CA ALA A 38 -8.36 -3.63 -50.40
C ALA A 38 -9.21 -2.58 -49.70
N THR A 39 -9.39 -1.47 -50.40
CA THR A 39 -10.39 -0.43 -50.19
C THR A 39 -11.79 -1.02 -50.10
N ARG A 40 -12.59 -0.66 -49.09
CA ARG A 40 -14.04 -0.76 -49.16
C ARG A 40 -14.76 0.42 -48.53
N ASP A 41 -15.78 0.82 -49.26
CA ASP A 41 -16.59 2.03 -49.20
C ASP A 41 -17.39 2.24 -47.92
N VAL A 42 -17.57 3.52 -47.62
CA VAL A 42 -18.55 4.10 -46.70
C VAL A 42 -19.91 4.19 -47.40
N PRO A 43 -21.02 4.06 -46.66
CA PRO A 43 -22.15 4.94 -46.97
C PRO A 43 -22.64 5.72 -45.75
N SER A 44 -22.70 7.02 -45.99
CA SER A 44 -23.49 8.03 -45.32
C SER A 44 -24.98 7.74 -45.48
N THR A 45 -25.76 7.81 -44.40
CA THR A 45 -27.11 8.39 -44.42
C THR A 45 -27.51 8.86 -43.03
N ALA A 46 -27.68 10.17 -42.92
CA ALA A 46 -28.48 10.82 -41.91
C ALA A 46 -29.98 10.75 -42.27
N ALA A 47 -30.82 10.95 -41.26
CA ALA A 47 -32.26 11.27 -41.29
C ALA A 47 -33.26 10.09 -41.35
N GLU A 48 -33.95 9.86 -40.23
CA GLU A 48 -35.41 9.72 -40.08
C GLU A 48 -35.70 9.62 -38.56
N MET A 49 -36.12 10.70 -37.90
CA MET A 49 -37.51 11.14 -37.70
C MET A 49 -38.40 10.15 -36.92
N SER A 50 -38.68 10.55 -35.68
CA SER A 50 -39.99 10.68 -35.02
C SER A 50 -41.09 9.62 -35.22
N ALA A 51 -41.76 9.34 -34.08
CA ALA A 51 -43.01 8.60 -33.85
C ALA A 51 -42.76 7.16 -33.36
N LEU A 52 -43.26 6.69 -32.22
CA LEU A 52 -44.62 6.85 -31.70
C LEU A 52 -44.68 6.84 -30.17
N GLN A 53 -45.78 7.46 -29.74
CA GLN A 53 -46.28 7.67 -28.40
C GLN A 53 -47.41 6.67 -28.11
N ALA A 54 -47.53 6.27 -26.84
CA ALA A 54 -48.65 5.61 -26.15
C ALA A 54 -49.06 4.19 -26.59
N VAL A 55 -49.12 3.28 -25.61
CA VAL A 55 -50.32 2.51 -25.22
C VAL A 55 -50.09 2.03 -23.78
N SER A 56 -50.95 2.50 -22.87
CA SER A 56 -51.26 1.84 -21.60
C SER A 56 -52.30 0.75 -21.88
N GLN A 57 -52.15 -0.43 -21.27
CA GLN A 57 -53.32 -1.23 -20.88
C GLN A 57 -52.93 -2.25 -19.80
N ASP A 58 -53.65 -2.12 -18.67
CA ASP A 58 -53.90 -3.14 -17.65
C ASP A 58 -54.30 -4.49 -18.29
N ASP A 59 -53.89 -5.59 -17.66
CA ASP A 59 -54.85 -6.59 -17.18
C ASP A 59 -54.14 -7.60 -16.27
N GLY A 60 -54.62 -7.70 -15.04
CA GLY A 60 -54.24 -8.74 -14.09
C GLY A 60 -54.90 -10.06 -14.44
N VAL A 61 -54.15 -11.16 -14.37
CA VAL A 61 -54.70 -12.52 -14.31
C VAL A 61 -53.87 -13.38 -13.35
N ALA A 62 -54.62 -14.17 -12.61
CA ALA A 62 -54.27 -14.96 -11.44
C ALA A 62 -53.25 -16.09 -11.64
N LEU A 63 -52.67 -16.47 -10.50
CA LEU A 63 -51.99 -17.74 -10.20
C LEU A 63 -52.69 -18.97 -10.77
N PRO A 64 -51.91 -20.02 -11.05
CA PRO A 64 -52.14 -21.26 -10.32
C PRO A 64 -50.87 -21.85 -9.70
N GLU A 65 -51.07 -22.45 -8.53
CA GLU A 65 -50.13 -23.28 -7.80
C GLU A 65 -49.86 -24.64 -8.49
N GLU A 66 -48.75 -25.24 -8.06
CA GLU A 66 -48.36 -26.67 -8.09
C GLU A 66 -47.61 -27.22 -9.32
N PRO A 67 -46.85 -28.34 -9.20
CA PRO A 67 -46.20 -28.94 -8.03
C PRO A 67 -44.71 -29.31 -8.23
N ILE A 68 -44.09 -29.55 -7.08
CA ILE A 68 -42.92 -30.38 -6.75
C ILE A 68 -42.42 -31.33 -7.87
N GLY A 69 -41.15 -31.13 -8.27
CA GLY A 69 -40.39 -32.09 -9.08
C GLY A 69 -38.88 -31.93 -8.84
N ALA A 70 -38.31 -32.80 -8.01
CA ALA A 70 -36.87 -32.95 -7.84
C ALA A 70 -36.24 -33.59 -9.07
N PRO A 71 -34.97 -33.24 -9.39
CA PRO A 71 -34.04 -34.26 -9.82
C PRO A 71 -32.76 -34.21 -8.98
N GLN A 72 -32.42 -35.38 -8.46
CA GLN A 72 -31.09 -35.71 -7.97
C GLN A 72 -30.09 -35.53 -9.12
N ASN A 73 -29.00 -34.81 -8.87
CA ASN A 73 -27.80 -35.00 -9.66
C ASN A 73 -26.58 -35.00 -8.75
N SER A 74 -26.02 -36.19 -8.59
CA SER A 74 -24.73 -36.45 -7.98
C SER A 74 -23.65 -35.86 -8.87
N THR A 75 -22.84 -34.95 -8.35
CA THR A 75 -21.54 -34.65 -8.94
C THR A 75 -20.52 -34.59 -7.83
N SER A 76 -19.73 -35.66 -7.78
CA SER A 76 -18.51 -35.81 -7.02
C SER A 76 -17.44 -34.85 -7.55
N GLU A 77 -16.98 -33.92 -6.72
CA GLU A 77 -15.71 -33.22 -6.94
C GLU A 77 -14.67 -33.72 -5.93
N PRO A 78 -13.39 -33.89 -6.35
CA PRO A 78 -12.31 -34.37 -5.50
C PRO A 78 -11.77 -33.23 -4.61
N GLN A 79 -11.42 -33.62 -3.40
CA GLN A 79 -10.90 -32.76 -2.33
C GLN A 79 -9.50 -32.20 -2.64
N ASP A 80 -9.35 -30.91 -2.37
CA ASP A 80 -8.29 -30.26 -1.60
C ASP A 80 -6.90 -30.91 -1.59
N SER A 81 -5.94 -30.30 -2.30
CA SER A 81 -4.52 -30.47 -2.02
C SER A 81 -3.64 -29.34 -2.60
N VAL A 82 -3.99 -28.06 -2.37
CA VAL A 82 -3.02 -26.95 -2.57
C VAL A 82 -3.43 -25.74 -1.71
N CYS A 83 -3.13 -25.72 -0.41
CA CYS A 83 -3.17 -24.47 0.39
C CYS A 83 -2.24 -24.45 1.63
N GLU A 84 -1.40 -25.47 1.87
CA GLU A 84 -0.61 -25.53 3.12
C GLU A 84 0.70 -24.72 3.12
N LEU A 85 1.13 -24.11 2.01
CA LEU A 85 2.45 -23.45 1.95
C LEU A 85 2.46 -21.94 2.32
N GLN A 86 1.30 -21.31 2.56
CA GLN A 86 1.25 -19.85 2.86
C GLN A 86 1.24 -19.49 4.35
N ASN A 87 1.01 -20.45 5.25
CA ASN A 87 0.99 -20.19 6.70
C ASN A 87 2.39 -20.24 7.35
N SER A 88 3.41 -20.73 6.64
CA SER A 88 4.73 -20.97 7.25
C SER A 88 5.60 -19.73 7.44
N ILE A 89 5.26 -18.58 6.83
CA ILE A 89 6.15 -17.41 6.80
C ILE A 89 5.78 -16.34 7.85
N CYS A 90 4.58 -16.39 8.45
CA CYS A 90 4.15 -15.39 9.45
C CYS A 90 4.26 -15.83 10.93
N GLU A 91 4.59 -17.10 11.22
CA GLU A 91 4.59 -17.62 12.61
C GLU A 91 5.99 -17.74 13.25
N SER A 92 7.07 -17.25 12.64
CA SER A 92 8.44 -17.56 13.10
C SER A 92 9.07 -16.60 14.12
N GLU A 93 8.37 -15.58 14.65
CA GLU A 93 8.97 -14.62 15.61
C GLU A 93 8.36 -14.59 17.03
N GLU A 94 7.37 -15.44 17.36
CA GLU A 94 6.78 -15.51 18.72
C GLU A 94 6.99 -16.87 19.40
N SER A 95 8.25 -17.30 19.58
CA SER A 95 8.53 -18.46 20.43
C SER A 95 9.97 -18.45 20.96
N LEU A 96 10.26 -17.49 21.83
CA LEU A 96 11.44 -17.53 22.72
C LEU A 96 11.33 -16.45 23.81
N PHE A 97 10.28 -16.50 24.63
CA PHE A 97 10.34 -15.93 25.97
C PHE A 97 10.09 -17.00 27.03
N VAL A 98 11.21 -17.35 27.65
CA VAL A 98 11.42 -18.30 28.72
C VAL A 98 10.59 -17.89 29.94
N LYS A 99 9.81 -18.86 30.45
CA LYS A 99 9.26 -18.85 31.81
C LYS A 99 10.37 -19.06 32.84
N ASP A 100 10.14 -18.47 34.00
CA ASP A 100 10.80 -18.67 35.31
C ASP A 100 11.96 -17.73 35.65
N ALA A 101 11.64 -16.74 36.48
CA ALA A 101 12.48 -16.37 37.62
C ALA A 101 11.62 -15.64 38.68
N ASP A 102 11.40 -16.33 39.80
CA ASP A 102 11.11 -15.74 41.11
C ASP A 102 12.05 -14.56 41.37
N ALA A 103 11.49 -13.36 41.52
CA ALA A 103 12.23 -12.18 41.96
C ALA A 103 11.64 -11.69 43.28
N MET A 104 12.43 -11.89 44.33
CA MET A 104 12.15 -11.43 45.69
C MET A 104 11.97 -9.90 45.73
N GLU A 105 10.91 -9.47 46.41
CA GLU A 105 10.59 -8.07 46.69
C GLU A 105 11.68 -7.47 47.61
N ILE A 106 12.59 -6.68 47.03
CA ILE A 106 13.58 -5.88 47.77
C ILE A 106 13.03 -4.46 47.87
N ASP A 107 12.59 -4.10 49.07
CA ASP A 107 12.14 -2.76 49.45
C ASP A 107 13.34 -1.80 49.45
N LEU A 108 13.57 -1.12 48.33
CA LEU A 108 14.63 -0.13 48.16
C LEU A 108 14.12 1.26 48.59
N PRO A 109 14.84 1.96 49.48
CA PRO A 109 14.44 3.30 49.92
C PRO A 109 14.46 4.29 48.75
N LEU A 110 13.35 5.02 48.59
CA LEU A 110 13.15 6.05 47.58
C LEU A 110 14.30 7.08 47.61
N PRO A 111 14.89 7.43 46.45
CA PRO A 111 15.89 8.48 46.38
C PRO A 111 15.28 9.85 46.70
N PRO A 112 16.03 10.74 47.37
CA PRO A 112 15.54 12.08 47.71
C PRO A 112 15.27 12.90 46.44
N PRO A 113 14.30 13.83 46.50
CA PRO A 113 13.93 14.67 45.36
C PRO A 113 15.11 15.54 44.90
N PRO A 114 15.27 15.77 43.59
CA PRO A 114 16.37 16.56 43.06
C PRO A 114 16.28 18.02 43.55
N PRO A 115 17.43 18.65 43.88
CA PRO A 115 17.44 20.02 44.36
C PRO A 115 16.92 20.98 43.28
N ALA A 116 16.15 21.97 43.74
CA ALA A 116 15.55 23.01 42.90
C ALA A 116 16.60 23.63 41.96
N ARG A 117 16.36 23.48 40.66
CA ARG A 117 17.16 24.01 39.56
C ARG A 117 17.27 25.53 39.70
N THR A 118 18.42 26.03 40.14
CA THR A 118 18.76 27.44 40.05
C THR A 118 18.94 27.82 38.57
N LYS A 119 18.35 28.97 38.20
CA LYS A 119 18.32 29.55 36.85
C LYS A 119 19.75 29.69 36.29
N ARG A 120 20.21 28.71 35.51
CA ARG A 120 21.42 28.82 34.68
C ARG A 120 21.13 29.81 33.55
N LYS A 121 21.82 30.96 33.58
CA LYS A 121 21.93 31.88 32.44
C LYS A 121 22.38 31.08 31.21
N ARG A 122 21.53 30.99 30.19
CA ARG A 122 21.87 30.44 28.87
C ARG A 122 23.08 31.20 28.32
N ALA A 123 24.12 30.47 27.98
CA ALA A 123 25.19 30.98 27.12
C ALA A 123 24.63 31.24 25.71
N PRO A 124 25.23 32.16 24.93
CA PRO A 124 24.79 32.47 23.57
C PRO A 124 24.91 31.22 22.69
N VAL A 125 23.79 30.81 22.09
CA VAL A 125 23.75 29.76 21.09
C VAL A 125 24.51 30.27 19.86
N ALA A 126 25.55 29.55 19.46
CA ALA A 126 26.28 29.84 18.23
C ALA A 126 25.32 29.77 17.03
N PRO A 127 25.50 30.59 15.98
CA PRO A 127 24.61 30.58 14.83
C PRO A 127 24.71 29.21 14.15
N MET A 128 23.60 28.48 14.13
CA MET A 128 23.48 27.28 13.30
C MET A 128 23.68 27.70 11.85
N ALA A 129 24.62 27.03 11.18
CA ALA A 129 24.86 27.20 9.77
C ALA A 129 23.56 26.95 8.98
N PRO A 130 23.31 27.68 7.89
CA PRO A 130 22.11 27.52 7.11
C PRO A 130 22.09 26.11 6.51
N GLU A 131 21.13 25.29 6.94
CA GLU A 131 20.72 24.10 6.22
C GLU A 131 20.12 24.56 4.90
N SER A 132 20.97 24.60 3.88
CA SER A 132 20.57 24.76 2.49
C SER A 132 19.75 23.54 2.09
N GLN A 133 18.44 23.59 2.34
CA GLN A 133 17.42 22.72 1.73
C GLN A 133 17.32 23.02 0.22
N GLY A 134 18.40 22.78 -0.52
CA GLY A 134 18.29 22.57 -1.95
C GLY A 134 17.61 21.22 -2.16
N ASP A 135 16.72 21.12 -3.14
CA ASP A 135 16.08 19.86 -3.56
C ASP A 135 17.16 18.83 -3.94
N GLU A 136 17.66 18.09 -2.95
CA GLU A 136 18.62 17.00 -3.15
C GLU A 136 17.89 15.84 -3.82
N THR A 137 18.02 15.74 -5.14
CA THR A 137 17.47 14.62 -5.87
C THR A 137 18.37 13.38 -5.74
N PRO A 138 17.81 12.15 -5.78
CA PRO A 138 18.60 10.92 -5.71
C PRO A 138 19.72 10.87 -6.76
N GLU A 139 19.47 11.42 -7.96
CA GLU A 139 20.43 11.43 -9.07
C GLU A 139 21.68 12.25 -8.72
N HIS A 140 21.54 13.35 -7.98
CA HIS A 140 22.67 14.15 -7.52
C HIS A 140 23.51 13.39 -6.48
N LEU A 141 22.88 12.68 -5.55
CA LEU A 141 23.58 11.88 -4.54
C LEU A 141 24.31 10.69 -5.18
N VAL A 142 23.70 10.01 -6.17
CA VAL A 142 24.35 8.93 -6.93
C VAL A 142 25.54 9.45 -7.73
N ALA A 143 25.39 10.60 -8.41
CA ALA A 143 26.49 11.22 -9.15
C ALA A 143 27.66 11.63 -8.22
N ALA A 144 27.35 12.18 -7.05
CA ALA A 144 28.35 12.51 -6.04
C ALA A 144 29.08 11.26 -5.53
N LEU A 145 28.35 10.21 -5.18
CA LEU A 145 28.91 8.93 -4.74
C LEU A 145 29.83 8.34 -5.83
N HIS A 146 29.37 8.32 -7.07
CA HIS A 146 30.15 7.82 -8.20
C HIS A 146 31.42 8.65 -8.44
N ALA A 147 31.36 9.97 -8.32
CA ALA A 147 32.53 10.85 -8.42
C ALA A 147 33.55 10.59 -7.30
N MET A 148 33.08 10.26 -6.09
CA MET A 148 33.96 9.91 -4.97
C MET A 148 34.69 8.58 -5.17
N ILE A 149 34.05 7.61 -5.84
CA ILE A 149 34.58 6.25 -6.04
C ILE A 149 35.46 6.15 -7.29
N LYS A 150 35.08 6.78 -8.41
CA LYS A 150 35.65 6.54 -9.75
C LYS A 150 37.17 6.77 -9.86
N ASN A 151 37.73 7.66 -9.04
CA ASN A 151 39.15 8.01 -9.08
C ASN A 151 39.84 7.87 -7.71
N ALA A 152 39.25 7.14 -6.77
CA ALA A 152 39.84 6.99 -5.44
C ALA A 152 40.92 5.91 -5.46
N ASP A 153 42.15 6.29 -5.12
CA ASP A 153 43.15 5.31 -4.66
C ASP A 153 42.73 4.73 -3.29
N PRO A 154 43.28 3.58 -2.87
CA PRO A 154 42.84 2.88 -1.66
C PRO A 154 42.92 3.72 -0.37
N GLU A 155 43.93 4.58 -0.23
CA GLU A 155 44.08 5.44 0.95
C GLU A 155 43.07 6.60 0.92
N SER A 156 42.85 7.20 -0.25
CA SER A 156 41.83 8.24 -0.43
C SER A 156 40.41 7.72 -0.26
N PHE A 157 40.17 6.44 -0.58
CA PHE A 157 38.88 5.79 -0.37
C PHE A 157 38.59 5.63 1.12
N LEU A 158 39.58 5.16 1.90
CA LEU A 158 39.46 5.06 3.36
C LEU A 158 39.23 6.41 4.01
N ALA A 159 39.93 7.45 3.54
CA ALA A 159 39.73 8.82 4.03
C ALA A 159 38.29 9.34 3.77
N LYS A 160 37.64 8.85 2.70
CA LYS A 160 36.27 9.23 2.30
C LYS A 160 35.18 8.28 2.81
N GLN A 161 35.53 7.25 3.58
CA GLN A 161 34.59 6.20 3.98
C GLN A 161 33.38 6.75 4.76
N VAL A 162 33.60 7.75 5.62
CA VAL A 162 32.53 8.38 6.41
C VAL A 162 31.53 9.09 5.51
N ASP A 163 32.01 9.86 4.53
CA ASP A 163 31.18 10.61 3.58
C ASP A 163 30.42 9.67 2.64
N ILE A 164 31.08 8.61 2.16
CA ILE A 164 30.45 7.55 1.37
C ILE A 164 29.31 6.91 2.16
N THR A 165 29.55 6.59 3.43
CA THR A 165 28.54 5.99 4.32
C THR A 165 27.37 6.95 4.53
N ALA A 166 27.65 8.24 4.74
CA ALA A 166 26.61 9.26 4.90
C ALA A 166 25.74 9.41 3.64
N LEU A 167 26.34 9.42 2.44
CA LEU A 167 25.60 9.45 1.17
C LEU A 167 24.75 8.21 0.96
N ILE A 168 25.27 7.02 1.28
CA ILE A 168 24.51 5.76 1.18
C ILE A 168 23.31 5.77 2.14
N LEU A 169 23.49 6.21 3.39
CA LEU A 169 22.39 6.32 4.34
C LEU A 169 21.33 7.33 3.89
N ARG A 170 21.74 8.43 3.27
CA ARG A 170 20.82 9.45 2.74
C ARG A 170 20.06 8.96 1.51
N LEU A 171 20.73 8.24 0.60
CA LEU A 171 20.08 7.56 -0.52
C LEU A 171 19.06 6.52 -0.04
N LYS A 172 19.43 5.71 0.97
CA LYS A 172 18.51 4.77 1.59
C LYS A 172 17.31 5.48 2.20
N HIS A 173 17.52 6.56 2.93
CA HIS A 173 16.42 7.34 3.50
C HIS A 173 15.47 7.90 2.43
N LEU A 174 16.01 8.41 1.31
CA LEU A 174 15.19 8.85 0.18
C LEU A 174 14.48 7.68 -0.51
N GLN A 175 15.10 6.51 -0.61
CA GLN A 175 14.49 5.31 -1.17
C GLN A 175 13.36 4.77 -0.29
N ASP A 176 13.56 4.74 1.03
CA ASP A 176 12.56 4.34 2.02
C ASP A 176 11.37 5.32 2.08
N HIS A 177 11.54 6.54 1.57
CA HIS A 177 10.51 7.57 1.50
C HIS A 177 9.92 7.77 0.09
N GLN A 178 10.57 7.23 -0.94
CA GLN A 178 9.93 7.10 -2.22
C GLN A 178 8.95 5.93 -2.16
N PRO A 179 7.67 6.13 -2.54
CA PRO A 179 6.83 4.99 -2.84
C PRO A 179 7.58 4.16 -3.88
N PRO A 180 7.72 2.84 -3.69
CA PRO A 180 8.51 2.03 -4.59
C PRO A 180 7.98 2.24 -6.01
N LYS A 181 8.83 2.83 -6.85
CA LYS A 181 8.61 2.93 -8.29
C LYS A 181 8.77 1.55 -8.86
N VAL A 182 7.79 0.69 -8.60
CA VAL A 182 7.55 -0.46 -9.45
C VAL A 182 7.00 0.15 -10.73
N SER A 183 7.91 0.48 -11.67
CA SER A 183 7.49 0.64 -13.04
C SER A 183 6.98 -0.74 -13.45
N PHE A 184 5.68 -0.96 -13.32
CA PHE A 184 5.03 -2.08 -13.93
C PHE A 184 5.27 -1.91 -15.43
N THR A 185 6.32 -2.52 -15.97
CA THR A 185 6.42 -2.75 -17.40
C THR A 185 5.44 -3.88 -17.68
N PRO A 186 4.21 -3.60 -18.16
CA PRO A 186 3.11 -4.57 -18.15
C PRO A 186 3.20 -5.55 -19.32
N VAL A 187 4.42 -5.77 -19.84
CA VAL A 187 4.66 -6.50 -21.09
C VAL A 187 4.58 -8.02 -20.91
N ILE A 188 4.53 -8.55 -19.68
CA ILE A 188 4.79 -9.99 -19.46
C ILE A 188 3.57 -10.81 -18.98
N ALA A 189 2.47 -10.19 -18.54
CA ALA A 189 1.30 -10.94 -18.08
C ALA A 189 0.16 -10.87 -19.10
N ALA A 190 -0.12 -12.01 -19.75
CA ALA A 190 -1.12 -12.17 -20.80
C ALA A 190 -2.59 -11.87 -20.37
N SER A 191 -2.86 -11.74 -19.06
CA SER A 191 -4.20 -11.45 -18.54
C SER A 191 -4.19 -10.47 -17.36
N ARG A 192 -5.28 -9.70 -17.19
CA ARG A 192 -5.50 -8.79 -16.04
C ARG A 192 -5.45 -9.53 -14.70
N ARG A 193 -5.98 -10.76 -14.67
CA ARG A 193 -5.93 -11.63 -13.49
C ARG A 193 -4.48 -11.89 -13.08
N THR A 194 -3.65 -12.30 -14.03
CA THR A 194 -2.23 -12.56 -13.80
C THR A 194 -1.49 -11.30 -13.34
N ARG A 195 -1.81 -10.13 -13.91
CA ARG A 195 -1.25 -8.84 -13.44
C ARG A 195 -1.62 -8.55 -11.99
N LEU A 196 -2.89 -8.75 -11.63
CA LEU A 196 -3.37 -8.55 -10.28
C LEU A 196 -2.70 -9.53 -9.30
N GLU A 197 -2.62 -10.81 -9.64
CA GLU A 197 -1.95 -11.82 -8.81
C GLU A 197 -0.48 -11.45 -8.58
N ALA A 198 0.25 -11.12 -9.65
CA ALA A 198 1.64 -10.68 -9.57
C ALA A 198 1.82 -9.42 -8.72
N ALA A 199 0.92 -8.43 -8.85
CA ALA A 199 0.96 -7.21 -8.05
C ALA A 199 0.71 -7.47 -6.57
N LEU A 200 -0.21 -8.39 -6.24
CA LEU A 200 -0.49 -8.80 -4.86
C LEU A 200 0.61 -9.67 -4.24
N GLU A 201 1.52 -10.21 -5.05
CA GLU A 201 2.68 -11.00 -4.62
C GLU A 201 3.97 -10.18 -4.54
N LEU A 202 3.91 -8.88 -4.87
CA LEU A 202 5.06 -8.00 -4.67
C LEU A 202 5.41 -7.91 -3.17
N PRO A 203 6.69 -8.01 -2.78
CA PRO A 203 7.12 -8.03 -1.37
C PRO A 203 6.59 -6.85 -0.54
N LEU A 204 6.49 -5.66 -1.14
CA LEU A 204 5.91 -4.50 -0.47
C LEU A 204 4.43 -4.70 -0.13
N VAL A 205 3.67 -5.25 -1.07
CA VAL A 205 2.23 -5.49 -0.89
C VAL A 205 2.01 -6.64 0.08
N ILE A 206 2.90 -7.65 0.11
CA ILE A 206 2.85 -8.72 1.11
C ILE A 206 2.95 -8.14 2.52
N ALA A 207 3.87 -7.20 2.77
CA ALA A 207 3.97 -6.54 4.08
C ALA A 207 2.68 -5.80 4.46
N ASP A 208 2.02 -5.16 3.50
CA ASP A 208 0.72 -4.51 3.71
C ASP A 208 -0.40 -5.53 3.96
N ILE A 209 -0.40 -6.67 3.25
CA ILE A 209 -1.39 -7.75 3.41
C ILE A 209 -1.32 -8.34 4.81
N CYS A 210 -0.12 -8.46 5.39
CA CYS A 210 0.07 -8.96 6.76
C CYS A 210 -0.62 -8.10 7.83
N ALA A 211 -0.95 -6.83 7.53
CA ALA A 211 -1.73 -5.99 8.44
C ALA A 211 -3.22 -6.33 8.45
N ILE A 212 -3.71 -7.13 7.49
CA ILE A 212 -5.11 -7.55 7.38
C ILE A 212 -5.26 -8.96 7.98
N PRO A 213 -6.33 -9.25 8.75
CA PRO A 213 -6.63 -10.60 9.22
C PRO A 213 -6.67 -11.62 8.06
N PRO A 214 -5.98 -12.77 8.17
CA PRO A 214 -5.84 -13.72 7.06
C PRO A 214 -7.16 -14.22 6.47
N LEU A 215 -8.18 -14.48 7.31
CA LEU A 215 -9.51 -14.90 6.84
C LEU A 215 -10.21 -13.82 5.99
N SER A 216 -10.11 -12.56 6.42
CA SER A 216 -10.66 -11.43 5.68
C SER A 216 -9.94 -11.28 4.35
N TRP A 217 -8.60 -11.32 4.37
CA TRP A 217 -7.78 -11.23 3.16
C TRP A 217 -8.09 -12.32 2.14
N ALA A 218 -8.23 -13.58 2.56
CA ALA A 218 -8.59 -14.67 1.66
C ALA A 218 -9.93 -14.40 0.93
N THR A 219 -10.90 -13.84 1.65
CA THR A 219 -12.20 -13.43 1.08
C THR A 219 -12.04 -12.29 0.08
N TYR A 220 -11.24 -11.27 0.42
CA TYR A 220 -10.99 -10.13 -0.46
C TYR A 220 -10.23 -10.52 -1.72
N ARG A 221 -9.16 -11.31 -1.59
CA ARG A 221 -8.38 -11.84 -2.72
C ARG A 221 -9.30 -12.58 -3.69
N LYS A 222 -10.18 -13.46 -3.20
CA LYS A 222 -11.16 -14.17 -4.04
C LYS A 222 -12.09 -13.21 -4.79
N LYS A 223 -12.59 -12.16 -4.13
CA LYS A 223 -13.46 -11.14 -4.75
C LYS A 223 -12.72 -10.28 -5.78
N LEU A 224 -11.49 -9.87 -5.48
CA LEU A 224 -10.65 -9.09 -6.40
C LEU A 224 -10.32 -9.89 -7.67
N LEU A 225 -9.99 -11.17 -7.53
CA LEU A 225 -9.71 -12.04 -8.68
C LEU A 225 -10.96 -12.24 -9.53
N ARG A 226 -12.13 -12.50 -8.93
CA ARG A 226 -13.40 -12.54 -9.68
C ARG A 226 -13.71 -11.21 -10.37
N PHE A 227 -13.45 -10.09 -9.72
CA PHE A 227 -13.63 -8.77 -10.33
C PHE A 227 -12.72 -8.58 -11.55
N SER A 228 -11.45 -9.02 -11.48
CA SER A 228 -10.49 -8.93 -12.59
C SER A 228 -10.89 -9.69 -13.85
N GLU A 229 -11.75 -10.70 -13.70
CA GLU A 229 -12.27 -11.53 -14.79
C GLU A 229 -13.48 -10.91 -15.48
N THR A 230 -14.14 -9.92 -14.88
CA THR A 230 -15.32 -9.28 -15.47
C THR A 230 -14.94 -8.45 -16.70
N GLU A 231 -15.74 -8.51 -17.77
CA GLU A 231 -15.49 -7.76 -19.00
C GLU A 231 -15.50 -6.24 -18.77
N SER A 232 -16.36 -5.76 -17.85
CA SER A 232 -16.54 -4.35 -17.56
C SER A 232 -15.25 -3.65 -17.11
N VAL A 233 -14.33 -4.35 -16.45
CA VAL A 233 -13.05 -3.79 -15.99
C VAL A 233 -12.20 -3.21 -17.12
N SER A 234 -12.35 -3.69 -18.37
CA SER A 234 -11.58 -3.19 -19.51
C SER A 234 -12.02 -1.80 -19.95
N ASN A 235 -13.29 -1.47 -19.68
CA ASN A 235 -13.90 -0.21 -20.07
C ASN A 235 -13.98 0.79 -18.91
N MET A 236 -13.64 0.36 -17.69
CA MET A 236 -13.61 1.24 -16.52
C MET A 236 -12.39 2.15 -16.59
N SER A 237 -12.56 3.39 -16.15
CA SER A 237 -11.47 4.31 -15.80
C SER A 237 -10.75 3.86 -14.53
N PHE A 238 -9.56 4.40 -14.26
CA PHE A 238 -8.85 4.17 -12.99
C PHE A 238 -9.73 4.47 -11.76
N ALA A 239 -10.48 5.58 -11.79
CA ALA A 239 -11.33 6.00 -10.66
C ALA A 239 -12.45 4.99 -10.37
N GLU A 240 -13.09 4.42 -11.41
CA GLU A 240 -14.15 3.41 -11.26
C GLU A 240 -13.59 2.09 -10.72
N ARG A 241 -12.41 1.67 -11.21
CA ARG A 241 -11.71 0.48 -10.69
C ARG A 241 -11.35 0.67 -9.23
N LEU A 242 -10.75 1.81 -8.88
CA LEU A 242 -10.38 2.15 -7.50
C LEU A 242 -11.61 2.17 -6.59
N TYR A 243 -12.73 2.74 -7.04
CA TYR A 243 -13.99 2.72 -6.31
C TYR A 243 -14.46 1.29 -6.03
N LYS A 244 -14.45 0.40 -7.03
CA LYS A 244 -14.84 -1.01 -6.87
C LYS A 244 -13.90 -1.78 -5.93
N VAL A 245 -12.60 -1.55 -6.05
CA VAL A 245 -11.61 -2.15 -5.14
C VAL A 245 -11.81 -1.65 -3.71
N THR A 246 -12.11 -0.36 -3.53
CA THR A 246 -12.43 0.25 -2.23
C THR A 246 -13.69 -0.41 -1.62
N GLU A 247 -14.72 -0.68 -2.41
CA GLU A 247 -15.91 -1.43 -1.95
C GLU A 247 -15.57 -2.86 -1.50
N ILE A 248 -14.63 -3.53 -2.19
CA ILE A 248 -14.25 -4.92 -1.90
C ILE A 248 -13.40 -5.02 -0.63
N VAL A 249 -12.43 -4.11 -0.44
CA VAL A 249 -11.40 -4.21 0.61
C VAL A 249 -11.54 -3.10 1.64
N TYR A 250 -11.47 -1.84 1.24
CA TYR A 250 -11.39 -0.72 2.19
C TYR A 250 -12.63 -0.55 3.05
N MET A 251 -13.83 -0.59 2.48
CA MET A 251 -15.08 -0.39 3.22
C MET A 251 -15.31 -1.41 4.37
N PRO A 252 -15.20 -2.73 4.15
CA PRO A 252 -15.35 -3.69 5.26
C PRO A 252 -14.24 -3.55 6.30
N GLU A 253 -13.03 -3.19 5.90
CA GLU A 253 -11.89 -2.98 6.80
C GLU A 253 -12.04 -1.69 7.61
N GLU A 254 -12.54 -0.61 7.01
CA GLU A 254 -12.86 0.65 7.69
C GLU A 254 -13.88 0.42 8.82
N LEU A 255 -14.94 -0.35 8.55
CA LEU A 255 -15.97 -0.68 9.55
C LEU A 255 -15.41 -1.47 10.74
N ASP A 256 -14.40 -2.32 10.53
CA ASP A 256 -13.82 -3.16 11.60
C ASP A 256 -12.63 -2.50 12.32
N ALA A 257 -11.73 -1.86 11.57
CA ALA A 257 -10.47 -1.33 12.08
C ALA A 257 -10.59 0.10 12.63
N LEU A 258 -11.47 0.95 12.07
CA LEU A 258 -11.61 2.33 12.53
C LEU A 258 -12.10 2.43 13.98
N PRO A 259 -13.09 1.66 14.46
CA PRO A 259 -13.50 1.68 15.87
C PRO A 259 -12.41 1.20 16.84
N LYS A 260 -11.49 0.36 16.36
CA LYS A 260 -10.33 -0.16 17.11
C LYS A 260 -9.12 0.76 17.01
N GLU A 261 -9.23 1.85 16.25
CA GLU A 261 -8.14 2.78 15.97
C GLU A 261 -6.91 2.11 15.35
N ASP A 262 -7.11 1.03 14.59
CA ASP A 262 -6.03 0.33 13.89
C ASP A 262 -5.71 1.02 12.57
N PHE A 263 -5.12 2.20 12.69
CA PHE A 263 -4.80 3.04 11.53
C PHE A 263 -3.67 2.48 10.67
N LYS A 264 -2.79 1.65 11.24
CA LYS A 264 -1.72 1.00 10.46
C LYS A 264 -2.32 0.03 9.44
N ARG A 265 -3.30 -0.76 9.86
CA ARG A 265 -4.10 -1.62 8.97
C ARG A 265 -4.83 -0.80 7.90
N LEU A 266 -5.46 0.31 8.26
CA LEU A 266 -6.14 1.18 7.28
C LEU A 266 -5.18 1.80 6.26
N GLU A 267 -3.99 2.24 6.68
CA GLU A 267 -2.96 2.75 5.76
C GLU A 267 -2.46 1.68 4.78
N ALA A 268 -2.30 0.43 5.26
CA ALA A 268 -1.95 -0.71 4.41
C ALA A 268 -3.06 -1.01 3.39
N VAL A 269 -4.32 -1.01 3.84
CA VAL A 269 -5.49 -1.24 2.96
C VAL A 269 -5.61 -0.17 1.88
N VAL A 270 -5.32 1.10 2.18
CA VAL A 270 -5.23 2.19 1.18
C VAL A 270 -4.19 1.85 0.10
N ARG A 271 -2.98 1.45 0.49
CA ARG A 271 -1.94 1.07 -0.48
C ARG A 271 -2.36 -0.12 -1.34
N ILE A 272 -2.91 -1.18 -0.72
CA ILE A 272 -3.43 -2.35 -1.44
C ILE A 272 -4.51 -1.96 -2.45
N CYS A 273 -5.44 -1.08 -2.09
CA CYS A 273 -6.50 -0.65 -3.00
C CYS A 273 -5.95 0.04 -4.25
N THR A 274 -4.94 0.90 -4.05
CA THR A 274 -4.29 1.62 -5.15
C THR A 274 -3.54 0.67 -6.06
N THR A 275 -2.71 -0.21 -5.48
CA THR A 275 -1.93 -1.19 -6.24
C THR A 275 -2.82 -2.15 -7.02
N ALA A 276 -3.92 -2.63 -6.42
CA ALA A 276 -4.87 -3.49 -7.12
C ALA A 276 -5.58 -2.75 -8.27
N ALA A 277 -5.99 -1.49 -8.07
CA ALA A 277 -6.59 -0.68 -9.12
C ALA A 277 -5.61 -0.41 -10.29
N GLN A 278 -4.33 -0.17 -9.97
CA GLN A 278 -3.26 -0.02 -10.95
C GLN A 278 -3.02 -1.31 -11.74
N ALA A 279 -2.94 -2.46 -11.07
CA ALA A 279 -2.71 -3.76 -11.72
C ALA A 279 -3.83 -4.17 -12.70
N LEU A 280 -5.05 -3.69 -12.44
CA LEU A 280 -6.23 -3.88 -13.30
C LEU A 280 -6.28 -2.93 -14.51
N THR A 281 -5.36 -1.95 -14.57
CA THR A 281 -5.28 -0.98 -15.67
C THR A 281 -4.87 -1.66 -16.97
N VAL A 282 -5.33 -1.08 -18.09
CA VAL A 282 -4.94 -1.48 -19.45
C VAL A 282 -3.80 -0.58 -19.90
N ASP A 283 -2.89 -1.11 -20.71
CA ASP A 283 -1.75 -0.36 -21.24
C ASP A 283 -2.20 0.96 -21.90
N GLY A 284 -1.57 2.07 -21.51
CA GLY A 284 -1.81 3.40 -22.09
C GLY A 284 -2.43 4.46 -21.16
N GLU A 285 -2.83 4.11 -19.93
CA GLU A 285 -3.34 5.08 -18.94
C GLU A 285 -2.18 5.66 -18.09
N GLU A 286 -1.34 6.52 -18.68
CA GLU A 286 -0.17 7.14 -18.02
C GLU A 286 -0.54 7.92 -16.73
N SER A 287 -1.79 8.38 -16.60
CA SER A 287 -2.25 9.11 -15.42
C SER A 287 -2.62 8.24 -14.21
N ALA A 288 -2.65 6.91 -14.35
CA ALA A 288 -3.11 6.02 -13.27
C ALA A 288 -2.20 6.10 -12.04
N ASP A 289 -0.89 6.21 -12.24
CA ASP A 289 0.08 6.30 -11.14
C ASP A 289 -0.06 7.61 -10.36
N GLU A 290 -0.15 8.74 -11.07
CA GLU A 290 -0.33 10.04 -10.42
C GLU A 290 -1.66 10.13 -9.66
N LEU A 291 -2.75 9.60 -10.23
CA LEU A 291 -4.06 9.58 -9.57
C LEU A 291 -4.05 8.67 -8.35
N GLY A 292 -3.40 7.50 -8.45
CA GLY A 292 -3.19 6.59 -7.34
C GLY A 292 -2.44 7.25 -6.19
N GLU A 293 -1.30 7.87 -6.46
CA GLU A 293 -0.54 8.58 -5.43
C GLU A 293 -1.32 9.73 -4.77
N ARG A 294 -2.05 10.52 -5.58
CA ARG A 294 -2.89 11.61 -5.04
C ARG A 294 -3.96 11.05 -4.10
N TRP A 295 -4.59 9.93 -4.47
CA TRP A 295 -5.59 9.28 -3.64
C TRP A 295 -5.00 8.72 -2.34
N VAL A 296 -3.84 8.04 -2.39
CA VAL A 296 -3.13 7.57 -1.19
C VAL A 296 -2.82 8.75 -0.27
N ARG A 297 -2.24 9.83 -0.78
CA ARG A 297 -1.93 11.03 0.02
C ARG A 297 -3.17 11.66 0.65
N ALA A 298 -4.29 11.72 -0.08
CA ALA A 298 -5.55 12.22 0.45
C ALA A 298 -6.06 11.32 1.58
N LYS A 299 -6.09 10.00 1.38
CA LYS A 299 -6.55 9.04 2.38
C LYS A 299 -5.67 9.00 3.63
N THR A 300 -4.35 9.10 3.48
CA THR A 300 -3.45 9.21 4.65
C THR A 300 -3.77 10.46 5.48
N LYS A 301 -4.07 11.60 4.85
CA LYS A 301 -4.49 12.81 5.57
C LYS A 301 -5.81 12.63 6.29
N ASP A 302 -6.78 11.95 5.68
CA ASP A 302 -8.05 11.62 6.34
C ASP A 302 -7.80 10.75 7.59
N LEU A 303 -6.96 9.72 7.48
CA LEU A 303 -6.59 8.85 8.61
C LEU A 303 -5.84 9.61 9.71
N GLU A 304 -4.96 10.56 9.38
CA GLU A 304 -4.32 11.44 10.35
C GLU A 304 -5.33 12.37 11.05
N PHE A 305 -6.30 12.88 10.31
CA PHE A 305 -7.39 13.66 10.88
C PHE A 305 -8.19 12.81 11.88
N PHE A 306 -8.56 11.58 11.51
CA PHE A 306 -9.24 10.65 12.42
C PHE A 306 -8.40 10.36 13.67
N LYS A 307 -7.09 10.06 13.54
CA LYS A 307 -6.18 9.88 14.68
C LYS A 307 -6.27 11.05 15.67
N LYS A 308 -6.20 12.29 15.16
CA LYS A 308 -6.30 13.51 15.99
C LYS A 308 -7.68 13.66 16.62
N MET A 309 -8.74 13.38 15.87
CA MET A 309 -10.12 13.45 16.35
C MET A 309 -10.37 12.46 17.51
N PHE A 310 -9.97 11.19 17.35
CA PHE A 310 -10.10 10.18 18.41
C PHE A 310 -9.26 10.49 19.65
N ALA A 311 -8.06 11.09 19.48
CA ALA A 311 -7.27 11.58 20.60
C ALA A 311 -7.97 12.75 21.34
N SER A 312 -8.62 13.65 20.60
CA SER A 312 -9.37 14.77 21.19
C SER A 312 -10.59 14.29 21.98
N ILE A 313 -11.35 13.33 21.46
CA ILE A 313 -12.54 12.79 22.13
C ILE A 313 -12.18 12.10 23.45
N ARG A 314 -11.03 11.43 23.52
CA ARG A 314 -10.54 10.77 24.75
C ARG A 314 -9.89 11.73 25.74
N GLY A 315 -9.80 13.02 25.44
CA GLY A 315 -9.10 13.99 26.27
C GLY A 315 -7.59 13.76 26.36
N THR A 316 -7.01 12.92 25.50
CA THR A 316 -5.55 12.68 25.45
C THR A 316 -4.83 13.67 24.53
N PHE A 317 -5.57 14.38 23.67
CA PHE A 317 -5.03 15.47 22.88
C PHE A 317 -4.79 16.71 23.77
N ARG A 318 -3.55 16.88 24.24
CA ARG A 318 -3.09 18.19 24.67
C ARG A 318 -2.77 18.98 23.41
N ALA A 319 -3.67 19.88 23.03
CA ALA A 319 -3.29 20.95 22.12
C ALA A 319 -2.10 21.66 22.78
N SER A 320 -0.91 21.50 22.21
CA SER A 320 0.23 22.35 22.55
C SER A 320 -0.05 23.74 21.98
N LEU A 321 -1.10 24.39 22.48
CA LEU A 321 -1.20 25.84 22.47
C LEU A 321 -0.04 26.26 23.37
N GLY A 322 0.95 26.93 22.79
CA GLY A 322 2.18 27.33 23.49
C GLY A 322 1.87 27.97 24.84
N GLU A 323 2.77 27.76 25.82
CA GLU A 323 2.74 28.32 27.18
C GLU A 323 1.90 29.62 27.28
N GLY A 324 0.63 29.49 27.65
CA GLY A 324 -0.24 30.66 27.70
C GLY A 324 -1.71 30.29 27.74
N GLU A 325 -2.23 30.16 28.96
CA GLU A 325 -3.65 30.11 29.33
C GLU A 325 -4.37 28.78 29.02
N ASP A 326 -4.70 28.05 30.09
CA ASP A 326 -5.78 27.07 30.07
C ASP A 326 -7.05 27.80 29.59
N VAL A 327 -7.38 27.63 28.30
CA VAL A 327 -8.66 28.09 27.75
C VAL A 327 -9.72 27.14 28.28
N GLU A 328 -10.27 27.50 29.43
CA GLU A 328 -11.44 26.85 30.03
C GLU A 328 -12.59 26.85 29.01
N MET A 329 -12.95 25.67 28.49
CA MET A 329 -13.94 25.59 27.43
C MET A 329 -15.33 25.89 28.02
N PRO A 330 -16.15 26.73 27.37
CA PRO A 330 -17.38 27.28 27.96
C PRO A 330 -18.47 26.24 28.33
N TRP A 331 -18.32 24.98 27.92
CA TRP A 331 -19.21 23.90 28.32
C TRP A 331 -18.83 23.21 29.64
N GLU A 332 -17.62 23.42 30.17
CA GLU A 332 -17.20 22.84 31.46
C GLU A 332 -17.84 23.55 32.67
N LYS A 333 -18.46 24.72 32.48
CA LYS A 333 -19.06 25.53 33.56
C LYS A 333 -20.48 25.14 33.98
N LYS A 334 -21.00 23.97 33.61
CA LYS A 334 -22.38 23.58 33.92
C LYS A 334 -22.46 22.28 34.71
N SER A 335 -22.17 22.35 36.01
CA SER A 335 -22.79 21.43 36.98
C SER A 335 -22.69 21.81 38.46
N GLU A 336 -21.91 22.81 38.87
CA GLU A 336 -21.72 23.14 40.30
C GLU A 336 -22.30 24.49 40.71
N HIS A 337 -23.60 24.70 40.54
CA HIS A 337 -24.35 25.56 41.46
C HIS A 337 -25.84 25.41 41.17
N ASP A 338 -26.54 24.61 41.97
CA ASP A 338 -27.95 24.82 42.35
C ASP A 338 -28.37 23.65 43.26
N GLY A 339 -28.10 23.78 44.55
CA GLY A 339 -28.45 22.74 45.51
C GLY A 339 -28.29 23.08 46.98
N LEU A 340 -28.28 24.35 47.36
CA LEU A 340 -28.41 24.78 48.77
C LEU A 340 -29.33 26.01 48.83
N GLY A 341 -30.63 25.74 48.75
CA GLY A 341 -31.70 26.68 49.09
C GLY A 341 -32.60 26.01 50.12
N GLN A 342 -32.56 26.58 51.33
CA GLN A 342 -33.20 26.16 52.58
C GLN A 342 -34.73 26.10 52.54
#